data_AF-X0U542-F1
#
_entry.id   AF-X0U542-F1
#
_cell.length_a   1.000
_cell.length_b   1.000
_cell.length_c   1.000
_cell.angle_alpha   90.00
_cell.angle_beta   90.00
_cell.angle_gamma   90.00
#
_symmetry.space_group_name_H-M   'P 1'
#
loop_
_entity.id
_entity.type
_entity.pdbx_description
1 polymer ?
#
loop_
_entity_poly.entity_id
_entity_poly.type
_entity_poly.pdbx_seq_one_letter_code
_entity_poly.pdbx_strand_id
1 'polypeptide(L)' 'LRNMTTVTEAGAIVLPACPHFYARPETMLDLVDTVATRALSLLGLSDIEQPRWSPDAKS' A
#
# COMPACT_ATOMS: atom_id res chain seq x y z
N LEU A 1 0.39 7.90 -18.63
CA LEU A 1 0.45 6.43 -18.44
C LEU A 1 1.64 5.77 -19.15
N ARG A 2 2.01 6.18 -20.39
CA ARG A 2 3.09 5.56 -21.18
C ARG A 2 4.30 5.07 -20.38
N ASN A 3 4.95 5.94 -19.59
CA ASN A 3 6.13 5.54 -18.81
C ASN A 3 5.83 4.45 -17.76
N MET A 4 4.71 4.56 -17.03
CA MET A 4 4.30 3.57 -16.04
C MET A 4 3.96 2.22 -16.71
N THR A 5 3.34 2.25 -17.89
CA THR A 5 3.07 1.05 -18.69
C THR A 5 4.37 0.39 -19.14
N THR A 6 5.28 1.15 -19.74
CA THR A 6 6.57 0.64 -20.24
C THR A 6 7.39 -0.04 -19.14
N VAL A 7 7.50 0.56 -17.94
CA VAL A 7 8.26 -0.07 -16.85
C VAL A 7 7.55 -1.30 -16.28
N THR A 8 6.22 -1.31 -16.26
CA THR A 8 5.45 -2.47 -15.81
C THR A 8 5.62 -3.66 -16.76
N GLU A 9 5.59 -3.42 -18.08
CA GLU A 9 5.87 -4.45 -19.09
C GLU A 9 7.31 -4.98 -19.01
N ALA A 10 8.26 -4.16 -18.56
CA ALA A 10 9.64 -4.57 -18.29
C ALA A 10 9.83 -5.31 -16.95
N GLY A 11 8.75 -5.55 -16.18
CA GLY A 11 8.76 -6.30 -14.93
C GLY A 11 8.90 -5.46 -13.66
N ALA A 12 8.88 -4.13 -13.75
CA ALA A 12 8.84 -3.28 -12.57
C ALA A 12 7.43 -3.24 -11.95
N ILE A 13 7.35 -2.95 -10.65
CA ILE A 13 6.08 -2.72 -9.96
C ILE A 13 5.90 -1.22 -9.74
N VAL A 14 4.82 -0.66 -10.28
CA VAL A 14 4.44 0.74 -10.04
C VAL A 14 3.50 0.80 -8.83
N LEU A 15 4.02 1.28 -7.70
CA LEU A 15 3.24 1.55 -6.49
C LEU A 15 2.92 3.04 -6.40
N PRO A 16 1.67 3.48 -6.70
CA PRO A 16 1.28 4.85 -6.46
C PRO A 16 1.16 5.09 -4.94
N ALA A 17 1.51 6.30 -4.49
CA ALA A 17 1.36 6.73 -3.10
C ALA A 17 -0.10 7.06 -2.75
N CYS A 18 -0.98 6.06 -2.93
CA CYS A 18 -2.40 6.14 -2.63
C CYS A 18 -2.69 5.40 -1.31
N PRO A 19 -2.79 6.10 -0.18
CA PRO A 19 -3.02 5.47 1.12
C PRO A 19 -4.44 4.91 1.26
N HIS A 20 -4.62 3.96 2.18
CA HIS A 20 -5.92 3.38 2.50
C HIS A 20 -6.67 4.23 3.55
N PHE A 21 -7.92 4.58 3.28
CA PHE A 21 -8.76 5.38 4.21
C PHE A 21 -9.79 4.55 4.97
N TYR A 22 -10.05 3.31 4.56
CA TYR A 22 -11.07 2.45 5.18
C TYR A 22 -10.72 2.02 6.61
N ALA A 23 -9.44 2.16 7.01
CA ALA A 23 -8.97 1.91 8.37
C ALA A 23 -9.20 3.10 9.32
N ARG A 24 -9.85 4.19 8.86
CA ARG A 24 -10.10 5.42 9.64
C ARG A 24 -8.83 5.92 10.37
N PRO A 25 -7.75 6.25 9.63
CA PRO A 25 -6.51 6.73 10.24
C PRO A 25 -6.74 7.99 11.08
N GLU A 26 -6.10 8.08 12.24
CA GLU A 26 -6.20 9.23 13.14
C GLU A 26 -5.07 10.24 12.88
N THR A 27 -3.95 9.78 12.31
CA THR A 27 -2.76 10.58 12.08
C THR A 27 -2.25 10.53 10.64
N MET A 28 -1.42 11.52 10.28
CA MET A 28 -0.69 11.51 9.01
C MET A 28 0.30 10.34 8.91
N LEU A 29 0.86 9.89 10.04
CA LEU A 29 1.75 8.74 10.09
C LEU A 29 1.01 7.47 9.70
N ASP A 30 -0.22 7.28 10.18
CA ASP A 30 -1.05 6.13 9.84
C ASP A 30 -1.26 6.01 8.31
N LEU A 31 -1.45 7.15 7.62
CA LEU A 31 -1.57 7.19 6.16
C LEU A 31 -0.26 6.80 5.47
N VAL A 32 0.87 7.33 5.94
CA VAL A 32 2.20 7.00 5.40
C VAL A 32 2.50 5.52 5.57
N ASP A 33 2.18 4.96 6.74
CA ASP A 33 2.39 3.56 7.07
C ASP A 33 1.67 2.64 6.10
N THR A 34 0.47 3.01 5.60
CA THR A 34 -0.25 2.17 4.63
C THR A 34 0.53 1.96 3.31
N VAL A 35 1.23 3.00 2.83
CA VAL A 35 2.01 2.94 1.58
C VAL A 35 3.37 2.31 1.83
N ALA A 36 4.04 2.67 2.93
CA ALA A 36 5.35 2.14 3.31
C ALA A 36 5.29 0.62 3.54
N THR A 37 4.30 0.17 4.30
CA THR A 37 4.04 -1.25 4.59
C THR A 37 3.80 -2.03 3.30
N ARG A 38 3.04 -1.47 2.36
CA ARG A 38 2.83 -2.09 1.03
C ARG A 38 4.12 -2.16 0.21
N ALA A 39 4.94 -1.12 0.22
CA ALA A 39 6.24 -1.13 -0.46
C ALA A 39 7.15 -2.24 0.10
N LEU A 40 7.22 -2.36 1.43
CA LEU A 40 8.02 -3.37 2.11
C LEU A 40 7.53 -4.80 1.84
N SER A 41 6.21 -5.03 1.80
CA SER A 41 5.67 -6.33 1.43
C SER A 41 5.93 -6.71 -0.03
N LEU A 42 5.97 -5.74 -0.95
CA LEU A 42 6.35 -5.99 -2.35
C LEU A 42 7.83 -6.40 -2.50
N LEU A 43 8.68 -6.05 -1.52
CA LEU A 43 10.07 -6.50 -1.43
C LEU A 43 10.20 -7.91 -0.82
N GLY A 44 9.10 -8.56 -0.44
CA GLY A 44 9.11 -9.90 0.14
C GLY A 44 9.44 -9.94 1.64
N LEU A 45 9.35 -8.80 2.35
CA LEU A 45 9.50 -8.75 3.79
C LEU A 45 8.21 -9.26 4.44
N SER A 46 8.22 -10.52 4.87
CA SER A 46 7.05 -11.31 5.28
C SER A 46 6.44 -10.92 6.62
N ASP A 47 7.18 -10.20 7.46
CA ASP A 47 6.80 -9.92 8.85
C ASP A 47 6.11 -8.56 9.02
N ILE A 48 5.74 -7.91 7.91
CA ILE A 48 5.10 -6.61 7.95
C ILE A 48 3.58 -6.79 7.87
N GLU A 49 2.92 -6.62 9.01
CA GLU A 49 1.48 -6.74 9.14
C GLU A 49 0.77 -5.60 8.40
N GLN A 50 0.07 -5.93 7.31
CA GLN A 50 -0.75 -4.97 6.58
C GLN A 50 -2.14 -4.86 7.22
N PRO A 51 -2.69 -3.65 7.41
CA PRO A 51 -4.11 -3.49 7.68
C PRO A 51 -4.90 -4.14 6.53
N ARG A 52 -5.49 -5.31 6.79
CA ARG A 52 -6.34 -5.98 5.80
C ARG A 52 -7.71 -5.35 5.83
N TRP A 53 -8.31 -5.26 4.63
CA TRP A 53 -9.73 -4.97 4.54
C TRP A 53 -10.51 -6.00 5.36
N SER A 54 -11.30 -5.52 6.32
CA SER A 54 -12.26 -6.31 7.07
C SER A 54 -13.61 -5.61 6.99
N PRO A 55 -14.68 -6.29 6.55
CA PRO A 55 -16.02 -5.71 6.53
C PRO A 55 -16.51 -5.34 7.96
N ASP A 56 -15.93 -5.97 8.98
CA ASP A 56 -16.23 -5.75 10.39
C ASP A 56 -15.23 -4.81 11.08
N ALA A 57 -14.43 -4.05 10.31
CA ALA A 57 -13.55 -3.01 10.83
C ALA A 57 -14.36 -1.86 11.45
N LYS A 58 -14.92 -2.14 12.64
CA LYS A 58 -15.66 -1.31 13.60
C LYS A 58 -16.53 -0.21 12.98
N SER A 59 -17.84 -0.51 12.91
CA SER A 59 -18.90 0.51 12.94
C SER A 59 -18.66 1.46 14.11
#